data_AF-A0A7V9JQZ0-F1
#
_entry.id   AF-A0A7V9JQZ0-F1
#
_cell.length_a   1.000
_cell.length_b   1.000
_cell.length_c   1.000
_cell.angle_alpha   90.00
_cell.angle_beta   90.00
_cell.angle_gamma   90.00
#
_symmetry.space_group_name_H-M   'P 1'
#
loop_
_entity.id
_entity.type
_entity.pdbx_description
1 polymer ?
#
loop_
_entity_poly.entity_id
_entity_poly.type
_entity_poly.pdbx_seq_one_letter_code
_entity_poly.pdbx_strand_id
1 'polypeptide(L)'
;MRQAHPGEERGGYRTYERKREEAREYKRLERLPWSVLVDDLEGTVHRAYSREMADPTFLVGADGRVAFYAMWTHVPTLKGALDALLALGGSGVVTGGIDRRPHMLASFVDGYRGPRRGGRRAVLEYDLGGLGAGTLSFLGNKARPLLAGIALSATPRRERRR
;
A
#
# COMPACT_ATOMS: atom_id res chain seq x y z
N MET A 1 -5.06 -0.25 1.40
CA MET A 1 -5.30 -1.14 2.58
C MET A 1 -4.62 -2.44 2.24
N ARG A 2 -3.76 -2.96 3.12
CA ARG A 2 -3.20 -4.30 2.89
C ARG A 2 -4.20 -5.35 3.33
N GLN A 3 -5.33 -5.39 2.64
CA GLN A 3 -6.35 -6.41 2.81
C GLN A 3 -5.73 -7.77 2.45
N ALA A 4 -6.29 -8.85 3.00
CA ALA A 4 -5.98 -10.15 2.45
C ALA A 4 -6.36 -10.17 0.96
N HIS A 5 -5.48 -10.72 0.12
CA HIS A 5 -5.87 -11.00 -1.25
C HIS A 5 -7.00 -12.03 -1.21
N PRO A 6 -8.07 -11.87 -2.01
CA PRO A 6 -9.16 -12.83 -2.01
C PRO A 6 -8.66 -14.26 -2.23
N GLY A 7 -9.11 -15.18 -1.40
CA GLY A 7 -8.76 -16.60 -1.44
C GLY A 7 -9.76 -17.44 -0.65
N GLU A 8 -9.42 -18.69 -0.42
CA GLU A 8 -10.30 -19.65 0.27
C GLU A 8 -10.55 -19.28 1.74
N GLU A 9 -9.59 -18.64 2.40
CA GLU A 9 -9.74 -18.22 3.80
C GLU A 9 -10.51 -16.90 3.89
N ARG A 10 -10.35 -16.03 2.88
CA ARG A 10 -10.98 -14.70 2.83
C ARG A 10 -11.43 -14.38 1.42
N GLY A 11 -12.69 -14.63 1.09
CA GLY A 11 -13.27 -14.27 -0.20
C GLY A 11 -13.69 -12.79 -0.29
N GLY A 12 -14.23 -12.40 -1.45
CA GLY A 12 -14.85 -11.09 -1.61
C GLY A 12 -15.98 -10.84 -0.60
N TYR A 13 -16.15 -9.59 -0.18
CA TYR A 13 -17.16 -9.24 0.82
C TYR A 13 -18.57 -9.36 0.25
N ARG A 14 -19.44 -10.05 0.99
CA ARG A 14 -20.88 -10.18 0.69
C ARG A 14 -21.77 -9.33 1.60
N THR A 15 -21.20 -8.81 2.69
CA THR A 15 -21.91 -8.05 3.74
C THR A 15 -20.99 -6.95 4.27
N TYR A 16 -21.55 -5.77 4.55
CA TYR A 16 -20.78 -4.64 5.07
C TYR A 16 -20.19 -4.93 6.46
N GLU A 17 -20.89 -5.69 7.29
CA GLU A 17 -20.50 -6.07 8.65
C GLU A 17 -19.16 -6.82 8.64
N ARG A 18 -19.04 -7.85 7.79
CA ARG A 18 -17.80 -8.61 7.60
C ARG A 18 -16.64 -7.72 7.12
N LYS A 19 -16.89 -6.82 6.17
CA LYS A 19 -15.90 -5.85 5.67
C LYS A 19 -15.40 -4.94 6.78
N ARG A 20 -16.33 -4.45 7.62
CA ARG A 20 -16.04 -3.60 8.78
C ARG A 20 -15.29 -4.33 9.88
N GLU A 21 -15.64 -5.58 10.17
CA GLU A 21 -14.94 -6.41 11.16
C GLU A 21 -13.49 -6.68 10.74
N GLU A 22 -13.27 -7.02 9.48
CA GLU A 22 -11.91 -7.22 8.97
C GLU A 22 -11.09 -5.92 8.95
N ALA A 23 -11.71 -4.76 8.67
CA ALA A 23 -11.05 -3.48 8.78
C ALA A 23 -10.60 -3.16 10.23
N ARG A 24 -11.42 -3.54 11.24
CA ARG A 24 -11.05 -3.43 12.67
C ARG A 24 -9.91 -4.37 13.03
N GLU A 25 -9.98 -5.61 12.57
CA GLU A 25 -8.91 -6.59 12.75
C GLU A 25 -7.60 -6.06 12.15
N TYR A 26 -7.66 -5.55 10.92
CA TYR A 26 -6.53 -4.95 10.22
C TYR A 26 -5.93 -3.78 11.00
N LYS A 27 -6.75 -2.83 11.47
CA LYS A 27 -6.29 -1.71 12.30
C LYS A 27 -5.56 -2.20 13.55
N ARG A 28 -6.10 -3.22 14.23
CA ARG A 28 -5.50 -3.81 15.44
C ARG A 28 -4.18 -4.53 15.13
N LEU A 29 -4.16 -5.37 14.09
CA LEU A 29 -2.98 -6.18 13.72
C LEU A 29 -1.82 -5.32 13.23
N GLU A 30 -2.09 -4.30 12.40
CA GLU A 30 -1.05 -3.38 11.92
C GLU A 30 -0.81 -2.20 12.88
N ARG A 31 -1.51 -2.16 14.02
CA ARG A 31 -1.38 -1.11 15.06
C ARG A 31 -1.49 0.30 14.48
N LEU A 32 -2.47 0.51 13.59
CA LEU A 32 -2.61 1.80 12.89
C LEU A 32 -3.11 2.86 13.87
N PRO A 33 -2.38 3.98 14.04
CA PRO A 33 -2.77 5.03 14.98
C PRO A 33 -3.89 5.91 14.42
N TRP A 34 -4.14 5.88 13.11
CA TRP A 34 -5.14 6.69 12.44
C TRP A 34 -6.50 5.99 12.28
N SER A 35 -7.51 6.77 11.90
CA SER A 35 -8.84 6.26 11.54
C SER A 35 -8.79 5.45 10.25
N VAL A 36 -9.57 4.38 10.20
CA VAL A 36 -9.75 3.55 9.01
C VAL A 36 -11.21 3.68 8.59
N LEU A 37 -11.43 4.25 7.41
CA LEU A 37 -12.74 4.32 6.79
C LEU A 37 -12.97 3.07 5.93
N VAL A 38 -14.21 2.59 5.91
CA VAL A 38 -14.60 1.38 5.20
C VAL A 38 -15.56 1.77 4.09
N ASP A 39 -15.16 1.52 2.85
CA ASP A 39 -15.99 1.78 1.66
C ASP A 39 -17.21 0.84 1.62
N ASP A 40 -18.24 1.20 0.88
CA ASP A 40 -19.43 0.36 0.67
C ASP A 40 -19.09 -0.96 -0.07
N LEU A 41 -20.04 -1.88 -0.19
CA LEU A 41 -19.79 -3.20 -0.79
C LEU A 41 -19.47 -3.09 -2.28
N GLU A 42 -20.02 -2.06 -2.90
CA GLU A 42 -19.88 -1.75 -4.29
C GLU A 42 -18.49 -1.15 -4.54
N GLY A 43 -17.86 -0.49 -3.56
CA GLY A 43 -16.56 0.16 -3.69
C GLY A 43 -16.66 1.55 -4.32
N THR A 44 -17.66 2.35 -3.94
CA THR A 44 -17.94 3.66 -4.52
C THR A 44 -16.74 4.60 -4.42
N VAL A 45 -16.09 4.71 -3.26
CA VAL A 45 -14.90 5.56 -3.09
C VAL A 45 -13.72 5.02 -3.88
N HIS A 46 -13.48 3.70 -3.83
CA HIS A 46 -12.42 3.05 -4.59
C HIS A 46 -12.53 3.31 -6.09
N ARG A 47 -13.74 3.18 -6.65
CA ARG A 47 -14.01 3.47 -8.06
C ARG A 47 -13.83 4.93 -8.42
N ALA A 48 -14.23 5.85 -7.52
CA ALA A 48 -14.09 7.28 -7.76
C ALA A 48 -12.62 7.72 -7.81
N TYR A 49 -11.79 7.19 -6.90
CA TYR A 49 -10.40 7.63 -6.76
C TYR A 49 -9.41 6.84 -7.61
N SER A 50 -9.60 5.54 -7.76
CA SER A 50 -8.51 4.65 -8.21
C SER A 50 -8.90 3.72 -9.34
N ARG A 51 -10.20 3.49 -9.55
CA ARG A 51 -10.85 2.57 -10.51
C ARG A 51 -10.36 1.11 -10.49
N GLU A 52 -9.06 0.87 -10.59
CA GLU A 52 -8.49 -0.46 -10.87
C GLU A 52 -7.33 -0.85 -9.93
N MET A 53 -6.72 0.11 -9.22
CA MET A 53 -5.50 -0.14 -8.44
C MET A 53 -5.82 -0.47 -6.98
N ALA A 54 -5.25 -1.56 -6.46
CA ALA A 54 -5.56 -2.09 -5.12
C ALA A 54 -4.89 -1.34 -3.95
N ASP A 55 -3.74 -0.68 -4.16
CA ASP A 55 -3.03 0.06 -3.09
C ASP A 55 -2.49 1.44 -3.51
N PRO A 56 -3.33 2.34 -4.02
CA PRO A 56 -2.95 3.71 -4.33
C PRO A 56 -2.93 4.58 -3.07
N THR A 57 -2.14 5.65 -3.10
CA THR A 57 -2.13 6.70 -2.07
C THR A 57 -2.33 8.07 -2.70
N PHE A 58 -3.14 8.89 -2.05
CA PHE A 58 -3.36 10.30 -2.38
C PHE A 58 -2.86 11.16 -1.23
N LEU A 59 -2.09 12.20 -1.54
CA LEU A 59 -1.74 13.27 -0.63
C LEU A 59 -2.62 14.47 -0.97
N VAL A 60 -3.44 14.90 -0.01
CA VAL A 60 -4.37 16.02 -0.16
C VAL A 60 -3.84 17.20 0.64
N GLY A 61 -3.74 18.37 0.01
CA GLY A 61 -3.30 19.61 0.63
C GLY A 61 -4.35 20.21 1.57
N ALA A 62 -3.95 21.22 2.34
CA ALA A 62 -4.83 21.97 3.23
C ALA A 62 -5.93 22.73 2.46
N ASP A 63 -5.72 22.98 1.17
CA ASP A 63 -6.69 23.55 0.23
C ASP A 63 -7.72 22.53 -0.31
N GLY A 64 -7.66 21.27 0.15
CA GLY A 64 -8.55 20.19 -0.27
C GLY A 64 -8.25 19.63 -1.67
N ARG A 65 -7.13 20.03 -2.29
CA ARG A 65 -6.72 19.54 -3.62
C ARG A 65 -5.70 18.40 -3.50
N VAL A 66 -5.70 17.50 -4.48
CA VAL A 66 -4.68 16.44 -4.57
C VAL A 66 -3.34 17.07 -4.94
N ALA A 67 -2.38 17.02 -4.02
CA ALA A 67 -1.02 17.51 -4.20
C ALA A 67 -0.11 16.46 -4.85
N PHE A 68 -0.38 15.17 -4.57
CA PHE A 68 0.38 14.05 -5.11
C PHE A 68 -0.45 12.76 -5.12
N TYR A 69 -0.24 11.92 -6.14
CA TYR A 69 -0.87 10.60 -6.31
C TYR A 69 0.19 9.54 -6.58
N ALA A 70 0.20 8.46 -5.80
CA ALA A 70 1.01 7.28 -6.05
C ALA A 70 0.11 6.11 -6.46
N MET A 71 0.34 5.58 -7.67
CA MET A 71 -0.40 4.44 -8.21
C MET A 71 -0.14 3.16 -7.41
N TRP A 72 1.11 3.00 -6.94
CA TRP A 72 1.50 2.02 -5.94
C TRP A 72 2.10 2.71 -4.74
N THR A 73 1.53 2.46 -3.57
CA THR A 73 1.99 3.08 -2.32
C THR A 73 3.44 2.70 -2.05
N HIS A 74 4.30 3.72 -2.03
CA HIS A 74 5.72 3.57 -1.74
C HIS A 74 6.15 4.62 -0.71
N VAL A 75 6.50 4.12 0.48
CA VAL A 75 6.79 4.94 1.67
C VAL A 75 7.89 5.99 1.41
N PRO A 76 9.04 5.66 0.79
CA PRO A 76 10.07 6.67 0.49
C PRO A 76 9.56 7.80 -0.42
N THR A 77 8.84 7.47 -1.51
CA THR A 77 8.33 8.50 -2.43
C THR A 77 7.30 9.38 -1.72
N LEU A 78 6.36 8.76 -0.99
CA LEU A 78 5.31 9.48 -0.27
C LEU A 78 5.89 10.42 0.79
N LYS A 79 6.94 10.00 1.50
CA LYS A 79 7.62 10.87 2.47
C LYS A 79 8.25 12.07 1.80
N GLY A 80 8.92 11.89 0.66
CA GLY A 80 9.47 13.00 -0.11
C GLY A 80 8.40 13.98 -0.60
N ALA A 81 7.27 13.46 -1.08
CA ALA A 81 6.12 14.28 -1.48
C ALA A 81 5.53 15.06 -0.29
N LEU A 82 5.36 14.41 0.86
CA LEU A 82 4.87 15.04 2.08
C LEU A 82 5.80 16.17 2.54
N ASP A 83 7.11 15.92 2.58
CA ASP A 83 8.10 16.93 2.98
C ASP A 83 8.08 18.13 2.04
N ALA A 84 8.00 17.89 0.73
CA ALA A 84 7.87 18.95 -0.27
C ALA A 84 6.58 19.76 -0.07
N LEU A 85 5.46 19.11 0.23
CA LEU A 85 4.18 19.80 0.43
C LEU A 85 4.21 20.67 1.69
N LEU A 86 4.78 20.16 2.77
CA LEU A 86 4.97 20.92 4.00
C LEU A 86 5.89 22.12 3.79
N ALA A 87 6.96 21.98 2.98
CA ALA A 87 7.84 23.08 2.62
C ALA A 87 7.15 24.19 1.81
N LEU A 88 6.07 23.86 1.09
CA LEU A 88 5.22 24.82 0.37
C LEU A 88 4.07 25.39 1.22
N GLY A 89 4.07 25.15 2.53
CA GLY A 89 3.00 25.62 3.42
C GLY A 89 1.69 24.81 3.30
N GLY A 90 1.77 23.58 2.79
CA GLY A 90 0.66 22.64 2.80
C GLY A 90 -0.29 22.72 1.58
N SER A 91 0.05 23.49 0.55
CA SER A 91 -0.76 23.60 -0.68
C SER A 91 0.09 23.55 -1.94
N GLY A 92 -0.51 23.13 -3.06
CA GLY A 92 0.17 23.01 -4.36
C GLY A 92 0.53 21.58 -4.75
N VAL A 93 1.01 21.41 -5.99
CA VAL A 93 1.41 20.11 -6.55
C VAL A 93 2.90 19.88 -6.30
N VAL A 94 3.26 18.68 -5.84
CA VAL A 94 4.63 18.34 -5.43
C VAL A 94 5.18 17.14 -6.17
N THR A 95 6.51 17.09 -6.31
CA THR A 95 7.23 15.92 -6.85
C THR A 95 6.69 15.41 -8.19
N GLY A 96 6.25 16.31 -9.07
CA GLY A 96 5.66 15.95 -10.37
C GLY A 96 4.21 15.45 -10.33
N GLY A 97 3.56 15.49 -9.16
CA GLY A 97 2.14 15.23 -8.94
C GLY A 97 1.72 13.76 -9.01
N ILE A 98 2.40 12.93 -9.80
CA ILE A 98 2.01 11.53 -10.00
C ILE A 98 3.24 10.61 -10.01
N ASP A 99 3.19 9.53 -9.23
CA ASP A 99 4.11 8.40 -9.29
C ASP A 99 3.43 7.14 -9.84
N ARG A 100 3.86 6.72 -11.04
CA ARG A 100 3.38 5.51 -11.72
C ARG A 100 4.36 4.33 -11.62
N ARG A 101 5.40 4.43 -10.78
CA ARG A 101 6.40 3.37 -10.69
C ARG A 101 5.87 2.21 -9.84
N PRO A 102 6.07 0.95 -10.26
CA PRO A 102 5.55 -0.23 -9.55
C PRO A 102 6.34 -0.61 -8.28
N HIS A 103 7.47 0.06 -8.01
CA HIS A 103 8.29 -0.13 -6.80
C HIS A 103 8.55 -1.59 -6.43
N MET A 104 8.96 -2.39 -7.42
CA MET A 104 9.02 -3.86 -7.33
C MET A 104 9.79 -4.38 -6.11
N LEU A 105 10.89 -3.74 -5.72
CA LEU A 105 11.65 -4.17 -4.54
C LEU A 105 10.83 -4.06 -3.25
N ALA A 106 10.11 -2.95 -3.05
CA ALA A 106 9.21 -2.78 -1.91
C ALA A 106 8.07 -3.81 -1.96
N SER A 107 7.51 -4.03 -3.15
CA SER A 107 6.47 -5.03 -3.40
C SER A 107 6.93 -6.45 -3.04
N PHE A 108 8.15 -6.86 -3.39
CA PHE A 108 8.66 -8.18 -3.01
C PHE A 108 9.03 -8.30 -1.53
N VAL A 109 9.53 -7.24 -0.90
CA VAL A 109 9.92 -7.29 0.52
C VAL A 109 8.70 -7.39 1.45
N ASP A 110 7.56 -6.80 1.07
CA ASP A 110 6.41 -6.65 1.96
C ASP A 110 5.10 -7.24 1.42
N GLY A 111 5.03 -7.55 0.12
CA GLY A 111 3.82 -7.97 -0.59
C GLY A 111 3.29 -9.33 -0.19
N TYR A 112 4.13 -10.24 0.33
CA TYR A 112 3.72 -11.60 0.71
C TYR A 112 2.67 -11.66 1.83
N ARG A 113 2.61 -10.63 2.70
CA ARG A 113 1.70 -10.63 3.86
C ARG A 113 0.22 -10.59 3.48
N GLY A 114 -0.12 -10.04 2.30
CA GLY A 114 -1.50 -9.96 1.79
C GLY A 114 -2.01 -11.34 1.34
N PRO A 115 -1.39 -11.96 0.31
CA PRO A 115 -1.77 -13.28 -0.18
C PRO A 115 -1.75 -14.36 0.89
N ARG A 116 -0.76 -14.35 1.80
CA ARG A 116 -0.68 -15.32 2.90
C ARG A 116 -1.92 -15.32 3.81
N ARG A 117 -2.61 -14.18 3.96
CA ARG A 117 -3.84 -14.06 4.76
C ARG A 117 -5.10 -14.52 4.01
N GLY A 118 -5.02 -14.67 2.69
CA GLY A 118 -6.11 -15.17 1.86
C GLY A 118 -6.15 -16.69 1.75
N GLY A 119 -5.07 -17.36 2.15
CA GLY A 119 -4.89 -18.81 2.03
C GLY A 119 -3.94 -19.21 0.89
N ARG A 120 -3.84 -20.51 0.64
CA ARG A 120 -2.98 -21.09 -0.40
C ARG A 120 -3.43 -20.68 -1.79
N ARG A 121 -4.74 -20.61 -2.05
CA ARG A 121 -5.26 -20.19 -3.36
C ARG A 121 -4.86 -18.75 -3.67
N ALA A 122 -4.95 -17.86 -2.69
CA ALA A 122 -4.51 -16.47 -2.85
C ALA A 122 -3.01 -16.36 -3.18
N VAL A 123 -2.17 -17.21 -2.57
CA VAL A 123 -0.73 -17.26 -2.89
C VAL A 123 -0.49 -17.77 -4.31
N LEU A 124 -1.21 -18.79 -4.76
CA LEU A 124 -1.09 -19.34 -6.11
C LEU A 124 -1.57 -18.35 -7.17
N GLU A 125 -2.73 -17.72 -6.98
CA GLU A 125 -3.25 -16.69 -7.90
C GLU A 125 -2.28 -15.50 -8.00
N TYR A 126 -1.68 -15.11 -6.88
CA TYR A 126 -0.64 -14.07 -6.85
C TYR A 126 0.65 -14.48 -7.59
N ASP A 127 1.07 -15.75 -7.52
CA ASP A 127 2.24 -16.27 -8.24
C ASP A 127 1.98 -16.45 -9.76
N LEU A 128 0.74 -16.76 -10.14
CA LEU A 128 0.29 -16.85 -11.52
C LEU A 128 0.08 -15.47 -12.17
N GLY A 129 -0.39 -14.48 -11.41
CA GLY A 129 -0.63 -13.11 -11.89
C GLY A 129 0.62 -12.34 -12.29
N GLY A 130 1.79 -12.81 -11.87
CA GLY A 130 3.09 -12.42 -12.41
C GLY A 130 4.06 -13.55 -12.15
N LEU A 131 4.46 -14.28 -13.19
CA LEU A 131 5.24 -15.52 -13.09
C LEU A 131 6.35 -15.43 -12.02
N GLY A 132 6.16 -16.12 -10.89
CA GLY A 132 7.11 -16.18 -9.78
C GLY A 132 7.01 -15.03 -8.75
N ALA A 133 6.03 -14.14 -8.84
CA ALA A 133 5.85 -13.00 -7.93
C ALA A 133 5.51 -13.43 -6.50
N GLY A 134 4.82 -14.55 -6.33
CA GLY A 134 4.54 -15.17 -5.03
C GLY A 134 5.82 -15.72 -4.41
N THR A 135 6.62 -16.43 -5.22
CA THR A 135 7.93 -16.96 -4.80
C THR A 135 8.91 -15.83 -4.44
N LEU A 136 9.03 -14.82 -5.30
CA LEU A 136 9.90 -13.65 -5.06
C LEU A 136 9.46 -12.86 -3.83
N SER A 137 8.14 -12.68 -3.64
CA SER A 137 7.61 -12.03 -2.45
C SER A 137 7.83 -12.85 -1.18
N PHE A 138 7.72 -14.18 -1.24
CA PHE A 138 8.02 -15.04 -0.10
C PHE A 138 9.49 -14.90 0.33
N LEU A 139 10.42 -15.01 -0.63
CA LEU A 139 11.85 -14.86 -0.36
C LEU A 139 12.19 -13.45 0.13
N GLY A 140 11.63 -12.42 -0.52
CA GLY A 140 11.79 -11.02 -0.11
C GLY A 140 11.28 -10.79 1.32
N ASN A 141 10.14 -11.39 1.69
CA ASN A 141 9.60 -11.29 3.04
C ASN A 141 10.48 -12.00 4.09
N LYS A 142 11.11 -13.13 3.74
CA LYS A 142 12.11 -13.79 4.60
C LYS A 142 13.37 -12.94 4.78
N ALA A 143 13.81 -12.25 3.73
CA ALA A 143 14.95 -11.34 3.76
C ALA A 143 14.62 -9.93 4.31
N ARG A 144 13.36 -9.68 4.69
CA ARG A 144 12.88 -8.37 5.16
C ARG A 144 13.73 -7.75 6.28
N PRO A 145 14.25 -8.48 7.30
CA PRO A 145 15.11 -7.88 8.32
C PRO A 145 16.37 -7.19 7.76
N LEU A 146 16.86 -7.66 6.61
CA LEU A 146 18.04 -7.11 5.93
C LEU A 146 17.65 -6.02 4.91
N LEU A 147 16.55 -6.22 4.19
CA LEU A 147 16.17 -5.38 3.06
C LEU A 147 15.25 -4.20 3.43
N ALA A 148 14.54 -4.24 4.56
CA ALA A 148 13.55 -3.22 4.91
C ALA A 148 14.14 -1.81 5.01
N GLY A 149 15.37 -1.68 5.49
CA GLY A 149 16.05 -0.38 5.59
C GLY A 149 16.37 0.27 4.24
N ILE A 150 16.35 -0.50 3.15
CA ILE A 150 16.56 -0.01 1.78
C ILE A 150 15.22 0.12 1.06
N ALA A 151 14.38 -0.92 1.14
CA ALA A 151 13.16 -1.04 0.36
C ALA A 151 11.96 -0.28 0.93
N LEU A 152 11.92 -0.06 2.26
CA LEU A 152 10.72 0.43 2.96
C LEU A 152 10.98 1.67 3.82
N SER A 153 12.22 2.17 3.88
CA SER A 153 12.60 3.24 4.81
C SER A 153 11.98 4.58 4.43
N ALA A 154 11.21 5.18 5.33
CA ALA A 154 10.76 6.56 5.20
C ALA A 154 11.92 7.57 5.32
N THR A 155 13.03 7.17 5.93
CA THR A 155 14.19 8.05 6.11
C THR A 155 15.22 7.74 5.03
N PRO A 156 15.59 8.70 4.15
CA PRO A 156 16.72 8.54 3.26
C PRO A 156 17.96 8.25 4.11
N ARG A 157 18.73 7.20 3.80
CA ARG A 157 20.07 7.08 4.37
C ARG A 157 20.85 8.29 3.87
N ARG A 158 21.22 9.20 4.78
CA ARG A 158 22.29 10.18 4.50
C ARG A 158 23.47 9.37 3.99
N GLU A 159 23.83 9.51 2.73
CA GLU A 159 25.13 9.07 2.26
C GLU A 159 26.15 9.71 3.19
N ARG A 160 26.95 8.88 3.87
CA ARG A 160 28.15 9.39 4.51
C ARG A 160 29.02 9.90 3.37
N ARG A 161 28.97 11.21 3.12
CA ARG A 161 30.00 11.90 2.36
C ARG A 161 31.32 11.52 3.03
N ARG A 162 32.13 10.76 2.30
CA ARG A 162 33.54 10.54 2.64
C ARG A 162 34.32 11.80 2.28
#